data_AF-A0A9P1NZF8-F1
#
_entry.id   AF-A0A9P1NZF8-F1
#
_cell.length_a   1.000
_cell.length_b   1.000
_cell.length_c   1.000
_cell.angle_alpha   90.00
_cell.angle_beta   90.00
_cell.angle_gamma   90.00
#
_symmetry.space_group_name_H-M   'P 1'
#
loop_
_entity.id
_entity.type
_entity.pdbx_description
1 polymer ?
#
loop_
_entity_poly.entity_id
_entity_poly.type
_entity_poly.pdbx_seq_one_letter_code
_entity_poly.pdbx_strand_id
1 'polypeptide(L)'
;MASQVKRLIRSKTARALLTWAHYRFKLTLRHQGEITGTTVVDVTEEYTSKTCTHCGHVHSQLGGSKVFRCPECGFTLPRDWNGALGIFLKALRDTASVTLTGNSAIVALSGNSRINVASMYQFPVPFSPHEPMTSPTYRRRHKFQFSPQRWLKAVLNKGKKLIPSAVAILIFLVVWEVFTAVSDSTLPGPIRTVSETWELIIDPFFDHGGIDKGLFWQILTSLQRVALGFSLAVVVGVSLGVLIGTNTLMYRALDPIFQILRTIPPLAWLPISLAGFERANPSAIFVIFITAIWPIIINTTEGVRQIPQDYNNVSRVLRLDRKTYFFKILFPATVPYIFTGLKIGIGLSWLAIIAAEMLIGGVGIGFFIWDAWNSSRMSDIILAVIYVGVVGLLLDKFITFLASLVVSED
;
A
#
# COMPACT_ATOMS: atom_id res chain seq x y z
N MET A 1 24.59 21.91 -34.57
CA MET A 1 24.36 21.14 -33.32
C MET A 1 22.89 21.24 -32.96
N ALA A 2 22.13 20.16 -33.16
CA ALA A 2 20.70 20.16 -32.84
C ALA A 2 20.50 20.16 -31.32
N SER A 3 19.79 21.18 -30.80
CA SER A 3 19.42 21.28 -29.38
C SER A 3 18.60 20.06 -28.98
N GLN A 4 19.05 19.31 -27.96
CA GLN A 4 18.30 18.16 -27.44
C GLN A 4 16.93 18.65 -26.93
N VAL A 5 15.88 18.33 -27.68
CA VAL A 5 14.50 18.59 -27.28
C VAL A 5 14.24 17.81 -25.98
N LYS A 6 13.89 18.55 -24.92
CA LYS A 6 13.63 17.99 -23.58
C LYS A 6 12.48 16.99 -23.70
N ARG A 7 12.73 15.72 -23.39
CA ARG A 7 11.73 14.65 -23.49
C ARG A 7 10.53 14.99 -22.60
N LEU A 8 9.37 15.28 -23.20
CA LEU A 8 8.12 15.66 -22.50
C LEU A 8 7.56 14.52 -21.62
N ILE A 9 7.93 13.28 -21.90
CA ILE A 9 7.45 12.08 -21.19
C ILE A 9 8.55 11.52 -20.29
N ARG A 10 8.24 11.35 -19.00
CA ARG A 10 9.15 10.72 -18.02
C ARG A 10 9.53 9.31 -18.48
N SER A 11 10.79 8.91 -18.23
CA SER A 11 11.34 7.62 -18.66
C SER A 11 10.55 6.41 -18.13
N LYS A 12 10.03 6.48 -16.89
CA LYS A 12 9.17 5.44 -16.29
C LYS A 12 7.85 5.29 -17.06
N THR A 13 7.19 6.40 -17.37
CA THR A 13 5.95 6.41 -18.16
C THR A 13 6.20 5.84 -19.56
N ALA A 14 7.29 6.24 -20.21
CA ALA A 14 7.65 5.70 -21.52
C ALA A 14 7.86 4.18 -21.51
N ARG A 15 8.46 3.61 -20.46
CA ARG A 15 8.59 2.16 -20.30
C ARG A 15 7.26 1.46 -20.06
N ALA A 16 6.37 2.06 -19.27
CA ALA A 16 5.04 1.52 -19.05
C ALA A 16 4.22 1.45 -20.35
N LEU A 17 4.30 2.49 -21.20
CA LEU A 17 3.63 2.52 -22.50
C LEU A 17 4.08 1.37 -23.42
N LEU A 18 5.36 0.97 -23.36
CA LEU A 18 5.90 -0.15 -24.16
C LEU A 18 5.36 -1.52 -23.73
N THR A 19 4.83 -1.63 -22.50
CA THR A 19 4.27 -2.90 -21.98
C THR A 19 2.78 -3.09 -22.27
N TRP A 20 2.12 -2.10 -22.87
CA TRP A 20 0.68 -2.15 -23.12
C TRP A 20 0.36 -2.82 -24.45
N ALA A 21 -0.69 -3.64 -24.46
CA ALA A 21 -1.28 -4.12 -25.70
C ALA A 21 -1.73 -2.92 -26.57
N HIS A 22 -1.45 -2.98 -27.88
CA HIS A 22 -1.70 -1.87 -28.82
C HIS A 22 -3.14 -1.32 -28.75
N TYR A 23 -4.12 -2.21 -28.62
CA TYR A 23 -5.53 -1.84 -28.45
C TYR A 23 -5.79 -1.00 -27.20
N ARG A 24 -5.27 -1.42 -26.03
CA ARG A 24 -5.43 -0.69 -24.76
C ARG A 24 -4.73 0.67 -24.79
N PHE A 25 -3.56 0.73 -25.42
CA PHE A 25 -2.83 1.98 -25.61
C PHE A 25 -3.63 2.99 -26.45
N LYS A 26 -4.20 2.54 -27.57
CA LYS A 26 -5.03 3.38 -28.45
C LYS A 26 -6.27 3.93 -27.75
N LEU A 27 -7.00 3.08 -27.01
CA LEU A 27 -8.16 3.52 -26.23
C LEU A 27 -7.79 4.57 -25.18
N THR A 28 -6.68 4.34 -24.46
CA THR A 28 -6.22 5.27 -23.44
C THR A 28 -5.83 6.62 -24.05
N LEU A 29 -5.17 6.63 -25.20
CA LEU A 29 -4.83 7.87 -25.91
C LEU A 29 -6.07 8.66 -26.33
N ARG A 30 -7.08 8.00 -26.91
CA ARG A 30 -8.34 8.66 -27.29
C ARG A 30 -9.03 9.29 -26.09
N HIS A 31 -9.14 8.54 -24.99
CA HIS A 31 -9.74 9.04 -23.75
C HIS A 31 -8.96 10.23 -23.15
N GLN A 32 -7.63 10.18 -23.15
CA GLN A 32 -6.81 11.32 -22.71
C GLN A 32 -6.93 12.52 -23.67
N GLY A 33 -7.10 12.27 -24.96
CA GLY A 33 -7.41 13.28 -25.96
C GLY A 33 -8.69 14.05 -25.63
N GLU A 34 -9.77 13.33 -25.30
CA GLU A 34 -11.05 13.92 -24.88
C GLU A 34 -10.90 14.81 -23.64
N ILE A 35 -10.18 14.34 -22.63
CA ILE A 35 -9.93 15.10 -21.39
C ILE A 35 -9.14 16.39 -21.65
N THR A 36 -8.19 16.33 -22.58
CA THR A 36 -7.27 17.45 -22.86
C THR A 36 -7.74 18.36 -24.00
N GLY A 37 -8.86 18.03 -24.66
CA GLY A 37 -9.29 18.71 -25.89
C GLY A 37 -8.35 18.50 -27.08
N THR A 38 -7.54 17.43 -27.05
CA THR A 38 -6.58 17.11 -28.12
C THR A 38 -7.17 16.04 -29.03
N THR A 39 -7.32 16.33 -30.32
CA THR A 39 -7.79 15.35 -31.31
C THR A 39 -6.71 14.30 -31.59
N VAL A 40 -7.04 13.03 -31.37
CA VAL A 40 -6.13 11.91 -31.66
C VAL A 40 -6.54 11.28 -33.00
N VAL A 41 -5.70 11.47 -34.02
CA VAL A 41 -5.90 10.88 -35.36
C VAL A 41 -5.18 9.54 -35.43
N ASP A 42 -5.89 8.53 -35.94
CA ASP A 42 -5.35 7.19 -36.14
C ASP A 42 -4.74 7.06 -37.54
N VAL A 43 -3.47 6.70 -37.62
CA VAL A 43 -2.69 6.72 -38.86
C VAL A 43 -2.35 5.29 -39.28
N THR A 44 -2.88 4.87 -40.43
CA THR A 44 -2.56 3.58 -41.05
C THR A 44 -1.21 3.63 -41.76
N GLU A 45 -0.63 2.47 -42.05
CA GLU A 45 0.71 2.38 -42.67
C GLU A 45 0.81 3.10 -44.04
N GLU A 46 -0.31 3.26 -44.73
CA GLU A 46 -0.46 3.98 -46.00
C GLU A 46 -0.08 5.46 -45.93
N TYR A 47 -0.11 6.08 -44.75
CA TYR A 47 0.26 7.49 -44.58
C TYR A 47 1.63 7.66 -43.95
N THR A 48 2.39 6.57 -43.81
CA THR A 48 3.75 6.58 -43.25
C THR A 48 4.80 6.65 -44.37
N SER A 49 6.06 6.32 -44.06
CA SER A 49 7.15 6.26 -45.05
C SER A 49 6.92 5.29 -46.22
N LYS A 50 5.82 4.53 -46.24
CA LYS A 50 5.45 3.64 -47.35
C LYS A 50 4.96 4.37 -48.60
N THR A 51 4.42 5.57 -48.46
CA THR A 51 3.75 6.24 -49.56
C THR A 51 4.50 7.49 -49.97
N CYS A 52 4.67 7.69 -51.27
CA CYS A 52 5.27 8.90 -51.79
C CYS A 52 4.32 10.08 -51.55
N THR A 53 4.78 11.13 -50.86
CA THR A 53 3.98 12.33 -50.61
C THR A 53 3.77 13.21 -51.84
N HIS A 54 4.46 12.91 -52.95
CA HIS A 54 4.35 13.66 -54.20
C HIS A 54 3.35 13.03 -55.17
N CYS A 55 3.48 11.74 -55.49
CA CYS A 55 2.61 11.05 -56.46
C CYS A 55 1.59 10.08 -55.84
N GLY A 56 1.68 9.77 -54.54
CA GLY A 56 0.78 8.83 -53.88
C GLY A 56 1.11 7.34 -54.08
N HIS A 57 2.23 7.00 -54.73
CA HIS A 57 2.66 5.61 -54.91
C HIS A 57 2.95 4.92 -53.57
N VAL A 58 2.31 3.76 -53.32
CA VAL A 58 2.51 2.97 -52.10
C VAL A 58 3.51 1.84 -52.35
N HIS A 59 4.60 1.84 -51.59
CA HIS A 59 5.60 0.79 -51.63
C HIS A 59 5.18 -0.40 -50.75
N SER A 60 5.16 -1.60 -51.33
CA SER A 60 4.89 -2.84 -50.59
C SER A 60 6.04 -3.25 -49.66
N GLN A 61 7.29 -3.01 -50.07
CA GLN A 61 8.49 -3.28 -49.28
C GLN A 61 9.47 -2.11 -49.37
N LEU A 62 9.73 -1.44 -48.24
CA LEU A 62 10.80 -0.45 -48.15
C LEU A 62 11.98 -1.06 -47.42
N GLY A 63 13.14 -1.07 -48.08
CA GLY A 63 14.40 -1.44 -47.46
C GLY A 63 14.84 -0.46 -46.36
N GLY A 64 16.07 -0.61 -45.88
CA GLY A 64 16.64 0.21 -44.79
C GLY A 64 17.22 1.57 -45.21
N SER A 65 16.97 2.06 -46.43
CA SER A 65 17.55 3.33 -46.90
C SER A 65 17.05 4.53 -46.08
N LYS A 66 17.96 5.45 -45.74
CA LYS A 66 17.65 6.73 -45.08
C LYS A 66 17.05 7.76 -46.04
N VAL A 67 17.25 7.58 -47.34
CA VAL A 67 16.69 8.42 -48.40
C VAL A 67 15.57 7.65 -49.08
N PHE A 68 14.38 8.24 -49.10
CA PHE A 68 13.26 7.75 -49.88
C PHE A 68 13.43 8.19 -51.33
N ARG A 69 13.34 7.25 -52.26
CA ARG A 69 13.36 7.49 -53.70
C ARG A 69 12.16 6.79 -54.31
N CYS A 70 11.25 7.56 -54.88
CA CYS A 70 10.08 7.01 -55.54
C CYS A 70 10.48 6.36 -56.89
N PRO A 71 10.08 5.11 -57.17
CA PRO A 71 10.36 4.44 -58.45
C PRO A 71 9.49 4.98 -59.58
N GLU A 72 8.35 5.60 -59.26
CA GLU A 72 7.37 6.08 -60.25
C GLU A 72 7.66 7.52 -60.69
N CYS A 73 7.77 8.46 -59.75
CA CYS A 73 8.00 9.88 -60.07
C CYS A 73 9.46 10.34 -59.90
N GLY A 74 10.36 9.47 -59.44
CA GLY A 74 11.77 9.81 -59.22
C GLY A 74 12.04 10.75 -58.04
N PHE A 75 11.01 11.20 -57.32
CA PHE A 75 11.12 12.14 -56.21
C PHE A 75 11.99 11.59 -55.08
N THR A 76 12.89 12.43 -54.57
CA THR A 76 13.83 12.08 -53.49
C THR A 76 13.61 12.99 -52.28
N LEU A 77 13.51 12.38 -51.11
CA LEU A 77 13.37 13.09 -49.85
C LEU A 77 13.95 12.23 -48.72
N PRO A 78 14.50 12.79 -47.63
CA PRO A 78 14.81 11.99 -46.46
C PRO A 78 13.58 11.21 -46.00
N ARG A 79 13.75 9.92 -45.68
CA ARG A 79 12.65 9.00 -45.41
C ARG A 79 11.76 9.45 -44.25
N ASP A 80 12.38 9.95 -43.19
CA ASP A 80 11.67 10.44 -42.01
C ASP A 80 10.80 11.66 -42.34
N TRP A 81 11.27 12.52 -43.25
CA TRP A 81 10.53 13.69 -43.72
C TRP A 81 9.33 13.29 -44.60
N ASN A 82 9.51 12.32 -45.51
CA ASN A 82 8.40 11.78 -46.29
C ASN A 82 7.33 11.15 -45.38
N GLY A 83 7.74 10.37 -44.37
CA GLY A 83 6.82 9.81 -43.38
C GLY A 83 6.11 10.87 -42.54
N ALA A 84 6.84 11.85 -42.02
CA ALA A 84 6.27 12.93 -41.22
C ALA A 84 5.26 13.77 -42.03
N LEU A 85 5.56 14.05 -43.30
CA LEU A 85 4.68 14.78 -44.19
C LEU A 85 3.41 13.98 -44.52
N GLY A 86 3.52 12.67 -44.75
CA GLY A 86 2.36 11.79 -44.92
C GLY A 86 1.42 11.79 -43.70
N ILE A 87 1.98 11.69 -42.49
CA ILE A 87 1.24 11.78 -41.23
C ILE A 87 0.55 13.14 -41.09
N PHE A 88 1.26 14.22 -41.44
CA PHE A 88 0.72 15.58 -41.39
C PHE A 88 -0.44 15.78 -42.37
N LEU A 89 -0.32 15.31 -43.62
CA LEU A 89 -1.38 15.38 -44.62
C LEU A 89 -2.62 14.60 -44.17
N LYS A 90 -2.44 13.42 -43.56
CA LYS A 90 -3.55 12.66 -42.96
C LYS A 90 -4.23 13.43 -41.83
N ALA A 91 -3.44 14.03 -40.93
CA ALA A 91 -3.98 14.84 -39.85
C ALA A 91 -4.78 16.04 -40.39
N LEU A 92 -4.27 16.76 -41.40
CA LEU A 92 -5.00 17.85 -42.06
C LEU A 92 -6.31 17.35 -42.67
N ARG A 93 -6.29 16.24 -43.41
CA ARG A 93 -7.49 15.66 -44.04
C ARG A 93 -8.56 15.30 -43.00
N ASP A 94 -8.17 14.71 -41.88
CA ASP A 94 -9.12 14.20 -40.88
C ASP A 94 -9.59 15.29 -39.89
N THR A 95 -8.88 16.42 -39.78
CA THR A 95 -9.20 17.50 -38.82
C THR A 95 -9.67 18.80 -39.45
N ALA A 96 -9.54 18.95 -40.77
CA ALA A 96 -10.03 20.12 -41.49
C ALA A 96 -11.55 20.05 -41.72
N SER A 97 -12.23 21.15 -41.43
CA SER A 97 -13.59 21.40 -41.90
C SER A 97 -13.53 22.33 -43.11
N VAL A 98 -14.19 21.96 -44.20
CA VAL A 98 -14.22 22.77 -45.43
C VAL A 98 -15.62 23.36 -45.56
N THR A 99 -15.72 24.68 -45.49
CA THR A 99 -16.97 25.39 -45.80
C THR A 99 -16.82 26.01 -47.18
N LEU A 100 -17.68 25.62 -48.11
CA LEU A 100 -17.71 26.17 -49.47
C LEU A 100 -18.65 27.37 -49.49
N THR A 101 -18.11 28.55 -49.80
CA THR A 101 -18.89 29.77 -50.02
C THR A 101 -18.66 30.25 -51.46
N GLY A 102 -19.54 29.82 -52.38
CA GLY A 102 -19.41 30.17 -53.79
C GLY A 102 -18.12 29.61 -54.42
N ASN A 103 -17.31 30.47 -55.06
CA ASN A 103 -16.05 30.09 -55.72
C ASN A 103 -14.85 29.96 -54.75
N SER A 104 -15.04 30.13 -53.44
CA SER A 104 -13.96 30.00 -52.45
C SER A 104 -14.26 28.89 -51.43
N ALA A 105 -13.23 28.12 -51.12
CA ALA A 105 -13.24 27.11 -50.06
C ALA A 105 -12.49 27.64 -48.85
N ILE A 106 -13.19 27.76 -47.71
CA ILE A 106 -12.57 28.10 -46.43
C ILE A 106 -12.27 26.79 -45.71
N VAL A 107 -10.98 26.50 -45.52
CA VAL A 107 -10.50 25.34 -44.78
C VAL A 107 -10.17 25.78 -43.36
N ALA A 108 -11.04 25.45 -42.40
CA ALA A 108 -10.83 25.73 -40.99
C ALA A 108 -10.28 24.48 -40.30
N LEU A 109 -9.07 24.58 -39.73
CA LEU A 109 -8.50 23.55 -38.88
C LEU A 109 -9.16 23.64 -37.50
N SER A 110 -9.68 22.52 -37.00
CA SER A 110 -10.22 22.44 -35.64
C SER A 110 -9.09 22.65 -34.62
N GLY A 111 -8.83 23.91 -34.26
CA GLY A 111 -7.72 24.33 -33.42
C GLY A 111 -8.11 24.48 -31.96
N ASN A 112 -7.54 23.59 -31.15
CA ASN A 112 -7.34 23.71 -29.71
C ASN A 112 -6.93 25.16 -29.31
N SER A 113 -7.68 25.80 -28.42
CA SER A 113 -7.69 27.24 -28.12
C SER A 113 -6.47 27.76 -27.31
N ARG A 114 -5.26 27.30 -27.60
CA ARG A 114 -4.02 27.72 -26.89
C ARG A 114 -2.94 28.37 -27.75
N ILE A 115 -3.24 28.74 -28.99
CA ILE A 115 -2.39 29.64 -29.75
C ILE A 115 -3.07 31.00 -29.77
N ASN A 116 -2.61 31.89 -28.89
CA ASN A 116 -2.95 33.31 -28.95
C ASN A 116 -2.48 33.88 -30.29
N VAL A 117 -3.42 34.05 -31.22
CA VAL A 117 -3.39 35.14 -32.18
C VAL A 117 -4.65 35.96 -31.89
N ALA A 118 -4.56 36.80 -30.87
CA ALA A 118 -5.60 37.76 -30.55
C ALA A 118 -5.36 39.03 -31.38
N SER A 119 -6.41 39.43 -32.11
CA SER A 119 -6.74 40.76 -32.67
C SER A 119 -7.29 40.51 -34.09
N MET A 120 -8.54 40.76 -34.43
CA MET A 120 -9.41 41.88 -34.04
C MET A 120 -10.77 41.69 -34.75
N TYR A 121 -11.84 42.25 -34.17
CA TYR A 121 -13.17 42.52 -34.77
C TYR A 121 -14.05 41.30 -35.13
N GLN A 122 -15.38 41.28 -34.98
CA GLN A 122 -16.44 42.07 -34.35
C GLN A 122 -17.70 41.18 -34.60
N PHE A 123 -18.60 41.05 -33.61
CA PHE A 123 -20.02 40.61 -33.58
C PHE A 123 -20.85 40.38 -34.89
N PRO A 124 -22.13 39.94 -34.83
CA PRO A 124 -22.88 38.95 -34.00
C PRO A 124 -23.59 37.89 -34.91
N VAL A 125 -24.18 36.77 -34.42
CA VAL A 125 -25.61 36.38 -34.32
C VAL A 125 -25.70 34.82 -34.40
N PRO A 126 -26.84 34.13 -34.14
CA PRO A 126 -27.88 34.33 -33.13
C PRO A 126 -28.06 33.09 -32.23
N PHE A 127 -28.67 33.29 -31.07
CA PHE A 127 -29.02 32.27 -30.10
C PHE A 127 -30.34 31.57 -30.49
N SER A 128 -30.40 30.23 -30.45
CA SER A 128 -31.63 29.43 -30.15
C SER A 128 -31.24 27.95 -29.93
N PRO A 129 -32.04 27.12 -29.24
CA PRO A 129 -31.96 26.97 -27.79
C PRO A 129 -31.76 25.48 -27.44
N HIS A 130 -30.56 25.09 -27.01
CA HIS A 130 -30.36 23.77 -26.43
C HIS A 130 -29.82 23.88 -25.01
N GLU A 131 -30.75 23.58 -24.11
CA GLU A 131 -30.59 23.06 -22.75
C GLU A 131 -29.73 23.85 -21.75
N PRO A 132 -30.29 24.23 -20.59
CA PRO A 132 -29.47 24.73 -19.51
C PRO A 132 -28.57 23.60 -19.00
N MET A 133 -27.32 23.57 -19.46
CA MET A 133 -26.23 22.95 -18.71
C MET A 133 -26.10 23.72 -17.41
N THR A 134 -26.63 23.11 -16.36
CA THR A 134 -26.42 23.52 -14.98
C THR A 134 -24.92 23.60 -14.72
N SER A 135 -24.49 24.75 -14.18
CA SER A 135 -23.14 25.02 -13.70
C SER A 135 -22.56 23.83 -12.91
N PRO A 136 -21.24 23.57 -12.95
CA PRO A 136 -20.63 22.64 -12.03
C PRO A 136 -20.87 23.16 -10.62
N THR A 137 -21.81 22.53 -9.92
CA THR A 137 -22.09 22.84 -8.53
C THR A 137 -20.80 22.67 -7.75
N TYR A 138 -20.27 23.80 -7.28
CA TYR A 138 -19.39 23.89 -6.13
C TYR A 138 -19.79 22.79 -5.14
N ARG A 139 -18.88 21.83 -4.88
CA ARG A 139 -19.11 20.67 -4.03
C ARG A 139 -19.45 21.18 -2.63
N ARG A 140 -20.73 21.41 -2.38
CA ARG A 140 -21.28 21.70 -1.05
C ARG A 140 -20.70 20.65 -0.11
N ARG A 141 -20.06 21.10 0.97
CA ARG A 141 -19.87 20.32 2.20
C ARG A 141 -21.11 19.46 2.39
N HIS A 142 -20.97 18.15 2.25
CA HIS A 142 -22.05 17.22 2.54
C HIS A 142 -22.44 17.47 4.01
N LYS A 143 -23.58 18.14 4.21
CA LYS A 143 -24.29 18.04 5.48
C LYS A 143 -24.53 16.55 5.69
N PHE A 144 -24.00 16.02 6.78
CA PHE A 144 -24.15 14.63 7.17
C PHE A 144 -25.63 14.40 7.45
N GLN A 145 -26.38 14.01 6.43
CA GLN A 145 -27.80 13.74 6.52
C GLN A 145 -27.93 12.25 6.88
N PHE A 146 -28.19 11.98 8.16
CA PHE A 146 -28.40 10.64 8.69
C PHE A 146 -29.67 10.06 8.03
N SER A 147 -29.51 9.20 7.02
CA SER A 147 -30.64 8.46 6.42
C SER A 147 -30.69 7.04 7.00
N PRO A 148 -31.77 6.65 7.69
CA PRO A 148 -31.90 5.33 8.34
C PRO A 148 -31.70 4.15 7.37
N GLN A 149 -32.05 4.35 6.09
CA GLN A 149 -31.98 3.33 5.04
C GLN A 149 -30.55 2.98 4.60
N ARG A 150 -29.60 3.94 4.66
CA ARG A 150 -28.18 3.65 4.35
C ARG A 150 -27.51 2.87 5.47
N TRP A 151 -27.86 3.17 6.73
CA TRP A 151 -27.37 2.44 7.88
C TRP A 151 -27.87 0.99 7.88
N LEU A 152 -29.16 0.77 7.59
CA LEU A 152 -29.73 -0.58 7.43
C LEU A 152 -29.03 -1.40 6.34
N LYS A 153 -28.77 -0.82 5.16
CA LYS A 153 -28.05 -1.50 4.06
C LYS A 153 -26.59 -1.78 4.40
N ALA A 154 -25.92 -0.89 5.15
CA ALA A 154 -24.55 -1.10 5.62
C ALA A 154 -24.45 -2.20 6.69
N VAL A 155 -25.42 -2.27 7.61
CA VAL A 155 -25.55 -3.33 8.61
C VAL A 155 -25.87 -4.68 7.94
N LEU A 156 -26.79 -4.71 6.97
CA LEU A 156 -27.12 -5.91 6.18
C LEU A 156 -25.93 -6.44 5.38
N ASN A 157 -25.14 -5.56 4.75
CA ASN A 157 -23.94 -5.97 3.99
C ASN A 157 -22.79 -6.44 4.91
N LYS A 158 -22.67 -5.88 6.12
CA LYS A 158 -21.77 -6.43 7.15
C LYS A 158 -22.28 -7.81 7.61
N GLY A 159 -23.57 -7.96 7.84
CA GLY A 159 -24.20 -9.23 8.22
C GLY A 159 -23.90 -10.37 7.23
N LYS A 160 -24.03 -10.12 5.92
CA LYS A 160 -23.68 -11.11 4.88
C LYS A 160 -22.21 -11.56 4.89
N LYS A 161 -21.28 -10.72 5.36
CA LYS A 161 -19.85 -11.06 5.52
C LYS A 161 -19.55 -11.79 6.84
N LEU A 162 -20.36 -11.59 7.87
CA LEU A 162 -20.19 -12.23 9.19
C LEU A 162 -20.77 -13.65 9.25
N ILE A 163 -21.82 -13.94 8.49
CA ILE A 163 -22.45 -15.27 8.41
C ILE A 163 -21.43 -16.39 8.11
N PRO A 164 -20.58 -16.32 7.07
CA PRO A 164 -19.65 -17.41 6.78
C PRO A 164 -18.63 -17.63 7.91
N SER A 165 -18.15 -16.56 8.57
CA SER A 165 -17.25 -16.68 9.72
C SER A 165 -17.93 -17.30 10.93
N ALA A 166 -19.18 -16.92 11.22
CA ALA A 166 -19.97 -17.48 12.31
C ALA A 166 -20.28 -18.97 12.07
N VAL A 167 -20.64 -19.36 10.84
CA VAL A 167 -20.87 -20.75 10.46
C VAL A 167 -19.58 -21.58 10.60
N ALA A 168 -18.43 -21.04 10.16
CA ALA A 168 -17.15 -21.73 10.33
C ALA A 168 -16.78 -21.95 11.81
N ILE A 169 -17.03 -20.96 12.68
CA ILE A 169 -16.80 -21.08 14.13
C ILE A 169 -17.75 -22.13 14.72
N LEU A 170 -19.03 -22.12 14.35
CA LEU A 170 -20.00 -23.10 14.84
C LEU A 170 -19.62 -24.53 14.44
N ILE A 171 -19.24 -24.73 13.17
CA ILE A 171 -18.77 -26.04 12.68
C ILE A 171 -17.54 -26.49 13.47
N PHE A 172 -16.59 -25.60 13.69
CA PHE A 172 -15.40 -25.89 14.50
C PHE A 172 -15.74 -26.34 15.92
N LEU A 173 -16.64 -25.63 16.61
CA LEU A 173 -17.07 -25.98 17.97
C LEU A 173 -17.80 -27.33 18.02
N VAL A 174 -18.67 -27.61 17.05
CA VAL A 174 -19.37 -28.89 16.96
C VAL A 174 -18.41 -30.04 16.69
N VAL A 175 -17.46 -29.86 15.76
CA VAL A 175 -16.44 -30.87 15.46
C VAL A 175 -15.59 -31.15 16.68
N TRP A 176 -15.19 -30.11 17.43
CA TRP A 176 -14.41 -30.25 18.65
C TRP A 176 -15.19 -31.02 19.73
N GLU A 177 -16.45 -30.66 20.00
CA GLU A 177 -17.30 -31.36 20.99
C GLU A 177 -17.50 -32.84 20.63
N VAL A 178 -17.82 -33.14 19.36
CA VAL A 178 -18.00 -34.51 18.88
C VAL A 178 -16.71 -35.31 19.01
N PHE A 179 -15.57 -34.71 18.65
CA PHE A 179 -14.27 -35.39 18.74
C PHE A 179 -13.93 -35.77 20.18
N THR A 180 -14.15 -34.86 21.13
CA THR A 180 -13.89 -35.12 22.55
C THR A 180 -14.86 -36.14 23.16
N ALA A 181 -16.12 -36.15 22.70
CA ALA A 181 -17.12 -37.12 23.16
C ALA A 181 -16.85 -38.54 22.67
N VAL A 182 -16.28 -38.70 21.47
CA VAL A 182 -16.01 -40.03 20.87
C VAL A 182 -14.71 -40.65 21.37
N SER A 183 -13.72 -39.84 21.76
CA SER A 183 -12.34 -40.31 21.95
C SER A 183 -11.99 -40.71 23.39
N ASP A 184 -12.91 -40.61 24.35
CA ASP A 184 -12.64 -40.72 25.81
C ASP A 184 -11.38 -39.93 26.21
N SER A 185 -11.19 -38.79 25.53
CA SER A 185 -9.94 -38.05 25.60
C SER A 185 -9.84 -37.31 26.92
N THR A 186 -8.64 -37.25 27.48
CA THR A 186 -8.30 -36.42 28.64
C THR A 186 -8.50 -34.91 28.40
N LEU A 187 -8.74 -34.51 27.14
CA LEU A 187 -9.03 -33.14 26.74
C LEU A 187 -10.53 -32.82 26.91
N PRO A 188 -10.88 -31.73 27.62
CA PRO A 188 -12.26 -31.32 27.81
C PRO A 188 -12.83 -30.73 26.51
N GLY A 189 -14.11 -31.02 26.24
CA GLY A 189 -14.87 -30.37 25.17
C GLY A 189 -15.17 -28.89 25.49
N PRO A 190 -15.63 -28.09 24.51
CA PRO A 190 -15.96 -26.67 24.71
C PRO A 190 -17.00 -26.44 25.81
N ILE A 191 -18.02 -27.29 25.95
CA ILE A 191 -19.04 -27.12 27.00
C ILE A 191 -18.41 -27.31 28.38
N ARG A 192 -17.64 -28.39 28.54
CA ARG A 192 -16.94 -28.72 29.80
C ARG A 192 -15.92 -27.66 30.19
N THR A 193 -15.19 -27.13 29.20
CA THR A 193 -14.21 -26.06 29.40
C THR A 193 -14.89 -24.83 30.00
N VAL A 194 -16.03 -24.40 29.42
CA VAL A 194 -16.77 -23.23 29.92
C VAL A 194 -17.35 -23.48 31.31
N SER A 195 -17.88 -24.68 31.59
CA SER A 195 -18.42 -24.98 32.91
C SER A 195 -17.35 -25.03 34.00
N GLU A 196 -16.18 -25.62 33.72
CA GLU A 196 -15.10 -25.74 34.70
C GLU A 196 -14.37 -24.41 34.93
N THR A 197 -14.33 -23.54 33.94
CA THR A 197 -13.66 -22.23 34.03
C THR A 197 -14.61 -21.06 34.27
N TRP A 198 -15.87 -21.35 34.63
CA TRP A 198 -16.92 -20.34 34.75
C TRP A 198 -16.57 -19.22 35.75
N GLU A 199 -15.91 -19.57 36.86
CA GLU A 199 -15.46 -18.62 37.88
C GLU A 199 -14.39 -17.65 37.31
N LEU A 200 -13.42 -18.17 36.56
CA LEU A 200 -12.39 -17.37 35.89
C LEU A 200 -12.96 -16.44 34.82
N ILE A 201 -14.11 -16.78 34.22
CA ILE A 201 -14.79 -15.97 33.21
C ILE A 201 -15.62 -14.86 33.85
N ILE A 202 -16.35 -15.15 34.93
CA ILE A 202 -17.23 -14.18 35.60
C ILE A 202 -16.47 -13.22 36.49
N ASP A 203 -15.49 -13.71 37.23
CA ASP A 203 -14.65 -12.90 38.10
C ASP A 203 -13.20 -12.89 37.61
N PRO A 204 -12.90 -12.23 36.47
CA PRO A 204 -11.54 -12.18 35.98
C PRO A 204 -10.65 -11.23 36.79
N PHE A 205 -11.21 -10.48 37.76
CA PHE A 205 -10.53 -9.37 38.46
C PHE A 205 -10.14 -9.68 39.91
N PHE A 206 -10.40 -10.88 40.43
CA PHE A 206 -9.99 -11.21 41.79
C PHE A 206 -8.47 -11.10 41.98
N ASP A 207 -8.04 -10.71 43.17
CA ASP A 207 -6.64 -10.67 43.58
C ASP A 207 -6.54 -11.21 45.00
N HIS A 208 -6.15 -12.48 45.14
CA HIS A 208 -5.90 -13.11 46.44
C HIS A 208 -4.44 -12.91 46.90
N GLY A 209 -3.66 -12.14 46.16
CA GLY A 209 -2.25 -11.89 46.42
C GLY A 209 -1.33 -12.98 45.85
N GLY A 210 -0.06 -12.62 45.67
CA GLY A 210 0.94 -13.53 45.10
C GLY A 210 0.67 -13.89 43.64
N ILE A 211 0.61 -15.19 43.37
CA ILE A 211 0.36 -15.77 42.03
C ILE A 211 -1.12 -16.09 41.78
N ASP A 212 -1.95 -16.09 42.83
CA ASP A 212 -3.38 -16.40 42.72
C ASP A 212 -4.18 -15.14 42.36
N LYS A 213 -4.22 -14.84 41.06
CA LYS A 213 -4.89 -13.67 40.51
C LYS A 213 -5.79 -14.06 39.36
N GLY A 214 -6.90 -13.34 39.22
CA GLY A 214 -7.80 -13.48 38.10
C GLY A 214 -7.10 -13.21 36.76
N LEU A 215 -7.66 -13.77 35.69
CA LEU A 215 -7.05 -13.79 34.36
C LEU A 215 -6.75 -12.38 33.83
N PHE A 216 -7.53 -11.38 34.23
CA PHE A 216 -7.28 -9.98 33.86
C PHE A 216 -5.91 -9.50 34.33
N TRP A 217 -5.55 -9.72 35.59
CA TRP A 217 -4.29 -9.25 36.17
C TRP A 217 -3.08 -9.97 35.55
N GLN A 218 -3.25 -11.24 35.22
CA GLN A 218 -2.22 -12.03 34.57
C GLN A 218 -1.93 -11.51 33.16
N ILE A 219 -2.97 -11.29 32.36
CA ILE A 219 -2.86 -10.69 31.02
C ILE A 219 -2.33 -9.26 31.10
N LEU A 220 -2.79 -8.46 32.06
CA LEU A 220 -2.35 -7.08 32.24
C LEU A 220 -0.85 -7.02 32.53
N THR A 221 -0.34 -7.91 33.39
CA THR A 221 1.08 -7.98 33.72
C THR A 221 1.92 -8.31 32.48
N SER A 222 1.49 -9.28 31.68
CA SER A 222 2.15 -9.62 30.41
C SER A 222 2.08 -8.46 29.40
N LEU A 223 0.93 -7.78 29.29
CA LEU A 223 0.75 -6.60 28.44
C LEU A 223 1.64 -5.43 28.87
N GLN A 224 1.84 -5.19 30.17
CA GLN A 224 2.74 -4.16 30.67
C GLN A 224 4.19 -4.44 30.26
N ARG A 225 4.65 -5.69 30.40
CA ARG A 225 5.98 -6.10 29.94
C ARG A 225 6.12 -5.88 28.43
N VAL A 226 5.13 -6.30 27.64
CA VAL A 226 5.10 -6.09 26.19
C VAL A 226 5.14 -4.61 25.85
N ALA A 227 4.33 -3.77 26.50
CA ALA A 227 4.30 -2.34 26.26
C ALA A 227 5.67 -1.68 26.53
N LEU A 228 6.34 -2.05 27.62
CA LEU A 228 7.68 -1.53 27.95
C LEU A 228 8.75 -2.00 26.96
N GLY A 229 8.85 -3.30 26.70
CA GLY A 229 9.87 -3.84 25.80
C GLY A 229 9.65 -3.40 24.35
N PHE A 230 8.40 -3.39 23.90
CA PHE A 230 8.03 -2.97 22.56
C PHE A 230 8.26 -1.47 22.36
N SER A 231 7.86 -0.60 23.29
CA SER A 231 8.08 0.85 23.16
C SER A 231 9.57 1.21 23.05
N LEU A 232 10.43 0.55 23.82
CA LEU A 232 11.89 0.67 23.67
C LEU A 232 12.35 0.23 22.28
N ALA A 233 11.84 -0.89 21.78
CA ALA A 233 12.16 -1.38 20.44
C ALA A 233 11.66 -0.44 19.33
N VAL A 234 10.50 0.23 19.51
CA VAL A 234 10.01 1.24 18.57
C VAL A 234 10.96 2.42 18.51
N VAL A 235 11.30 3.02 19.66
CA VAL A 235 12.15 4.21 19.72
C VAL A 235 13.52 3.93 19.12
N VAL A 236 14.16 2.84 19.55
CA VAL A 236 15.50 2.48 19.07
C VAL A 236 15.45 1.99 17.63
N GLY A 237 14.50 1.12 17.31
CA GLY A 237 14.40 0.47 16.00
C GLY A 237 14.04 1.44 14.87
N VAL A 238 13.12 2.37 15.10
CA VAL A 238 12.79 3.42 14.11
C VAL A 238 13.97 4.37 13.93
N SER A 239 14.60 4.80 15.03
CA SER A 239 15.76 5.72 14.98
C SER A 239 16.94 5.12 14.21
N LEU A 240 17.32 3.88 14.54
CA LEU A 240 18.37 3.15 13.84
C LEU A 240 17.98 2.83 12.40
N GLY A 241 16.75 2.40 12.16
CA GLY A 241 16.27 2.09 10.82
C GLY A 241 16.34 3.30 9.89
N VAL A 242 15.99 4.50 10.37
CA VAL A 242 16.13 5.72 9.57
C VAL A 242 17.60 6.08 9.34
N LEU A 243 18.44 5.99 10.37
CA LEU A 243 19.87 6.28 10.25
C LEU A 243 20.55 5.36 9.22
N ILE A 244 20.25 4.07 9.27
CA ILE A 244 20.81 3.06 8.38
C ILE A 244 20.25 3.21 6.96
N GLY A 245 18.95 3.47 6.83
CA GLY A 245 18.30 3.69 5.54
C GLY A 245 18.85 4.90 4.78
N THR A 246 19.24 5.95 5.49
CA THR A 246 19.83 7.15 4.87
C THR A 246 21.31 6.98 4.48
N ASN A 247 22.04 6.05 5.10
CA ASN A 247 23.47 5.85 4.86
C ASN A 247 23.76 4.48 4.20
N THR A 248 24.10 4.50 2.91
CA THR A 248 24.40 3.28 2.14
C THR A 248 25.60 2.49 2.69
N LEU A 249 26.58 3.15 3.31
CA LEU A 249 27.73 2.47 3.91
C LEU A 249 27.31 1.69 5.16
N MET A 250 26.54 2.33 6.05
CA MET A 250 26.02 1.67 7.26
C MET A 250 25.12 0.50 6.91
N TYR A 251 24.26 0.65 5.89
CA TYR A 251 23.44 -0.45 5.40
C TYR A 251 24.30 -1.64 4.98
N ARG A 252 25.31 -1.44 4.12
CA ARG A 252 26.18 -2.54 3.65
C ARG A 252 26.97 -3.21 4.79
N ALA A 253 27.36 -2.46 5.81
CA ALA A 253 28.12 -2.99 6.94
C ALA A 253 27.24 -3.77 7.93
N LEU A 254 26.04 -3.28 8.22
CA LEU A 254 25.16 -3.84 9.26
C LEU A 254 24.17 -4.89 8.75
N ASP A 255 23.85 -4.88 7.45
CA ASP A 255 22.89 -5.81 6.86
C ASP A 255 23.24 -7.30 7.14
N PRO A 256 24.49 -7.77 7.00
CA PRO A 256 24.84 -9.15 7.36
C PRO A 256 24.63 -9.48 8.84
N ILE A 257 24.93 -8.52 9.73
CA ILE A 257 24.76 -8.69 11.18
C ILE A 257 23.28 -8.84 11.52
N PHE A 258 22.41 -8.03 10.93
CA PHE A 258 20.96 -8.12 11.15
C PHE A 258 20.37 -9.41 10.61
N GLN A 259 20.87 -9.91 9.48
CA GLN A 259 20.42 -11.19 8.94
C GLN A 259 20.72 -12.33 9.90
N ILE A 260 21.90 -12.34 10.54
CA ILE A 260 22.28 -13.35 11.55
C ILE A 260 21.45 -13.16 12.83
N LEU A 261 21.35 -11.94 13.35
CA LEU A 261 20.65 -11.72 14.62
C LEU A 261 19.15 -12.02 14.53
N ARG A 262 18.54 -11.82 13.36
CA ARG A 262 17.12 -12.14 13.12
C ARG A 262 16.84 -13.65 13.06
N THR A 263 17.81 -14.49 12.70
CA THR A 263 17.58 -15.95 12.62
C THR A 263 17.68 -16.64 13.98
N ILE A 264 18.23 -15.96 14.99
CA ILE A 264 18.34 -16.49 16.34
C ILE A 264 16.95 -16.49 16.99
N PRO A 265 16.45 -17.64 17.48
CA PRO A 265 15.18 -17.69 18.20
C PRO A 265 15.19 -16.72 19.41
N PRO A 266 14.13 -15.92 19.61
CA PRO A 266 14.02 -15.00 20.74
C PRO A 266 14.33 -15.59 22.11
N LEU A 267 13.86 -16.82 22.36
CA LEU A 267 14.06 -17.53 23.62
C LEU A 267 15.53 -17.84 23.92
N ALA A 268 16.40 -17.95 22.91
CA ALA A 268 17.82 -18.20 23.11
C ALA A 268 18.52 -17.03 23.85
N TRP A 269 17.93 -15.84 23.82
CA TRP A 269 18.43 -14.66 24.55
C TRP A 269 18.07 -14.66 26.02
N LEU A 270 17.12 -15.49 26.45
CA LEU A 270 16.60 -15.48 27.80
C LEU A 270 17.68 -15.81 28.86
N PRO A 271 18.49 -16.88 28.73
CA PRO A 271 19.54 -17.17 29.70
C PRO A 271 20.60 -16.06 29.80
N ILE A 272 20.97 -15.46 28.66
CA ILE A 272 21.92 -14.34 28.61
C ILE A 272 21.35 -13.13 29.35
N SER A 273 20.07 -12.82 29.11
CA SER A 273 19.39 -11.72 29.79
C SER A 273 19.21 -11.98 31.28
N LEU A 274 19.02 -13.24 31.70
CA LEU A 274 18.91 -13.60 33.10
C LEU A 274 20.26 -13.49 33.80
N ALA A 275 21.34 -13.92 33.15
CA ALA A 275 22.70 -13.74 33.65
C ALA A 275 23.10 -12.26 33.74
N GLY A 276 22.63 -11.41 32.82
CA GLY A 276 22.96 -9.98 32.82
C GLY A 276 22.14 -9.11 33.78
N PHE A 277 20.85 -9.40 33.93
CA PHE A 277 19.96 -8.59 34.79
C PHE A 277 19.67 -9.20 36.15
N GLU A 278 19.95 -10.50 36.33
CA GLU A 278 19.72 -11.28 37.56
C GLU A 278 18.26 -11.24 38.06
N ARG A 279 17.31 -10.80 37.22
CA ARG A 279 15.92 -10.56 37.59
C ARG A 279 14.96 -10.92 36.45
N ALA A 280 13.89 -11.60 36.80
CA ALA A 280 12.88 -12.10 35.86
C ALA A 280 12.26 -11.03 34.95
N ASN A 281 11.75 -9.96 35.55
CA ASN A 281 11.04 -8.88 34.84
C ASN A 281 11.90 -8.20 33.76
N PRO A 282 13.09 -7.65 34.06
CA PRO A 282 13.92 -7.02 33.03
C PRO A 282 14.41 -8.00 31.97
N SER A 283 14.67 -9.26 32.31
CA SER A 283 15.01 -10.30 31.33
C SER A 283 13.90 -10.55 30.33
N ALA A 284 12.65 -10.68 30.78
CA ALA A 284 11.49 -10.82 29.90
C ALA A 284 11.30 -9.59 28.99
N ILE A 285 11.45 -8.38 29.54
CA ILE A 285 11.37 -7.12 28.77
C ILE A 285 12.47 -7.07 27.70
N PHE A 286 13.68 -7.53 28.01
CA PHE A 286 14.78 -7.60 27.05
C PHE A 286 14.50 -8.58 25.91
N VAL A 287 13.92 -9.76 26.20
CA VAL A 287 13.51 -10.72 25.17
C VAL A 287 12.47 -10.11 24.24
N ILE A 288 11.50 -9.37 24.76
CA ILE A 288 10.51 -8.63 23.95
C ILE A 288 11.22 -7.61 23.05
N PHE A 289 12.13 -6.82 23.64
CA PHE A 289 12.89 -5.80 22.93
C PHE A 289 13.68 -6.38 21.75
N ILE A 290 14.48 -7.43 21.99
CA ILE A 290 15.32 -8.05 20.97
C ILE A 290 14.48 -8.74 19.88
N THR A 291 13.26 -9.18 20.22
CA THR A 291 12.33 -9.76 19.25
C THR A 291 11.75 -8.72 18.31
N ALA A 292 11.29 -7.58 18.85
CA ALA A 292 10.62 -6.54 18.07
C ALA A 292 11.59 -5.66 17.28
N ILE A 293 12.81 -5.44 17.78
CA ILE A 293 13.71 -4.44 17.20
C ILE A 293 14.09 -4.75 15.74
N TRP A 294 14.32 -6.02 15.40
CA TRP A 294 14.77 -6.41 14.05
C TRP A 294 13.75 -6.13 12.95
N PRO A 295 12.49 -6.61 13.02
CA PRO A 295 11.50 -6.28 11.99
C PRO A 295 11.26 -4.77 11.89
N ILE A 296 11.34 -4.02 13.00
CA ILE A 296 11.18 -2.56 13.00
C ILE A 296 12.33 -1.90 12.25
N ILE A 297 13.59 -2.24 12.57
CA ILE A 297 14.77 -1.69 11.88
C ILE A 297 14.71 -1.99 10.39
N ILE A 298 14.46 -3.24 10.03
CA ILE A 298 14.51 -3.70 8.63
C ILE A 298 13.43 -3.00 7.80
N ASN A 299 12.17 -3.00 8.26
CA ASN A 299 11.09 -2.37 7.51
C ASN A 299 11.27 -0.85 7.43
N THR A 300 11.74 -0.21 8.50
CA THR A 300 12.02 1.24 8.49
C THR A 300 13.15 1.58 7.51
N THR A 301 14.23 0.80 7.53
CA THR A 301 15.37 0.94 6.61
C THR A 301 14.91 0.80 5.17
N GLU A 302 14.11 -0.22 4.89
CA GLU A 302 13.58 -0.48 3.56
C GLU A 302 12.64 0.64 3.08
N GLY A 303 11.77 1.14 3.95
CA GLY A 303 10.92 2.29 3.65
C GLY A 303 11.71 3.53 3.24
N VAL A 304 12.82 3.82 3.91
CA VAL A 304 13.69 4.96 3.58
C VAL A 304 14.35 4.77 2.21
N ARG A 305 14.78 3.55 1.90
CA ARG A 305 15.49 3.23 0.65
C ARG A 305 14.55 3.12 -0.56
N GLN A 306 13.27 2.81 -0.34
CA GLN A 306 12.26 2.76 -1.40
C GLN A 306 11.75 4.14 -1.83
N ILE A 307 12.15 5.23 -1.15
CA ILE A 307 11.79 6.59 -1.56
C ILE A 307 12.30 6.85 -2.99
N PRO A 308 11.42 7.22 -3.95
CA PRO A 308 11.85 7.50 -5.31
C PRO A 308 12.87 8.63 -5.39
N GLN A 309 13.88 8.46 -6.23
CA GLN A 309 14.96 9.44 -6.41
C GLN A 309 14.45 10.85 -6.81
N ASP A 310 13.26 10.94 -7.42
CA ASP A 310 12.60 12.21 -7.75
C ASP A 310 12.39 13.09 -6.51
N TYR A 311 12.04 12.53 -5.35
CA TYR A 311 11.87 13.28 -4.10
C TYR A 311 13.20 13.89 -3.63
N ASN A 312 14.30 13.14 -3.76
CA ASN A 312 15.66 13.63 -3.48
C ASN A 312 16.09 14.73 -4.45
N ASN A 313 15.69 14.64 -5.72
CA ASN A 313 16.01 15.67 -6.70
C ASN A 313 15.22 16.96 -6.45
N VAL A 314 13.93 16.84 -6.12
CA VAL A 314 13.08 17.99 -5.77
C VAL A 314 13.60 18.70 -4.51
N SER A 315 14.03 17.95 -3.49
CA SER A 315 14.58 18.57 -2.27
C SER A 315 15.87 19.35 -2.55
N ARG A 316 16.72 18.87 -3.46
CA ARG A 316 17.94 19.59 -3.90
C ARG A 316 17.61 20.85 -4.70
N VAL A 317 16.62 20.80 -5.60
CA VAL A 317 16.19 21.96 -6.41
C VAL A 317 15.59 23.04 -5.52
N LEU A 318 14.73 22.66 -4.57
CA LEU A 318 14.13 23.58 -3.59
C LEU A 318 15.09 23.96 -2.46
N ARG A 319 16.32 23.43 -2.46
CA ARG A 319 17.34 23.63 -1.41
C ARG A 319 16.78 23.47 0.01
N LEU A 320 15.97 22.43 0.21
CA LEU A 320 15.38 22.15 1.52
C LEU A 320 16.49 21.83 2.53
N ASP A 321 16.36 22.37 3.75
CA ASP A 321 17.21 21.98 4.86
C ASP A 321 16.94 20.51 5.29
N ARG A 322 17.88 19.92 6.03
CA ARG A 322 17.79 18.50 6.44
C ARG A 322 16.57 18.22 7.31
N LYS A 323 16.15 19.17 8.17
CA LYS A 323 14.98 18.98 9.04
C LYS A 323 13.69 19.04 8.24
N THR A 324 13.57 20.00 7.32
CA THR A 324 12.42 20.09 6.42
C THR A 324 12.33 18.88 5.50
N TYR A 325 13.44 18.40 4.94
CA TYR A 325 13.46 17.16 4.17
C TYR A 325 13.02 15.96 5.01
N PHE A 326 13.49 15.86 6.26
CA PHE A 326 13.11 14.79 7.17
C PHE A 326 11.60 14.80 7.46
N PHE A 327 11.05 15.91 7.94
CA PHE A 327 9.66 15.96 8.39
C PHE A 327 8.63 16.05 7.25
N LYS A 328 8.97 16.64 6.09
CA LYS A 328 8.02 16.82 4.99
C LYS A 328 8.09 15.77 3.90
N ILE A 329 9.21 15.06 3.77
CA ILE A 329 9.41 14.08 2.68
C ILE A 329 9.72 12.71 3.25
N LEU A 330 10.81 12.59 4.02
CA LEU A 330 11.30 11.28 4.44
C LEU A 330 10.32 10.60 5.41
N PHE A 331 9.97 11.25 6.52
CA PHE A 331 9.13 10.66 7.56
C PHE A 331 7.72 10.28 7.04
N PRO A 332 6.97 11.16 6.33
CA PRO A 332 5.66 10.78 5.78
C PRO A 332 5.72 9.61 4.79
N ALA A 333 6.77 9.55 3.96
CA ALA A 333 6.94 8.47 3.00
C ALA A 333 7.29 7.13 3.65
N THR A 334 7.94 7.14 4.83
CA THR A 334 8.39 5.92 5.52
C THR A 334 7.39 5.40 6.54
N VAL A 335 6.45 6.22 7.01
CA VAL A 335 5.44 5.85 8.00
C VAL A 335 4.72 4.53 7.69
N PRO A 336 4.24 4.24 6.45
CA PRO A 336 3.58 2.96 6.16
C PRO A 336 4.48 1.75 6.39
N TYR A 337 5.77 1.88 6.08
CA TYR A 337 6.76 0.83 6.29
C TYR A 337 7.10 0.68 7.78
N ILE A 338 7.20 1.78 8.53
CA ILE A 338 7.36 1.75 9.99
C ILE A 338 6.21 0.95 10.61
N PHE A 339 4.96 1.26 10.27
CA PHE A 339 3.79 0.53 10.79
C PHE A 339 3.77 -0.95 10.39
N THR A 340 4.30 -1.30 9.21
CA THR A 340 4.47 -2.70 8.81
C THR A 340 5.45 -3.41 9.74
N GLY A 341 6.59 -2.78 10.06
CA GLY A 341 7.55 -3.26 11.04
C GLY A 341 6.97 -3.39 12.45
N LEU A 342 6.21 -2.37 12.90
CA LEU A 342 5.53 -2.38 14.19
C LEU A 342 4.52 -3.52 14.31
N LYS A 343 3.73 -3.75 13.26
CA LYS A 343 2.72 -4.82 13.21
C LYS A 343 3.34 -6.21 13.32
N ILE A 344 4.44 -6.44 12.61
CA ILE A 344 5.19 -7.70 12.72
C ILE A 344 5.81 -7.83 14.12
N GLY A 345 6.42 -6.74 14.61
CA GLY A 345 7.09 -6.71 15.91
C GLY A 345 6.15 -7.01 17.08
N ILE A 346 4.96 -6.39 17.13
CA ILE A 346 4.03 -6.58 18.25
C ILE A 346 3.52 -8.03 18.32
N GLY A 347 3.26 -8.66 17.18
CA GLY A 347 2.82 -10.05 17.11
C GLY A 347 3.90 -11.01 17.60
N LEU A 348 5.15 -10.81 17.16
CA LEU A 348 6.27 -11.63 17.63
C LEU A 348 6.58 -11.40 19.11
N SER A 349 6.49 -10.16 19.59
CA SER A 349 6.64 -9.83 21.01
C SER A 349 5.59 -10.52 21.88
N TRP A 350 4.33 -10.56 21.43
CA TRP A 350 3.24 -11.24 22.13
C TRP A 350 3.50 -12.75 22.25
N LEU A 351 3.99 -13.39 21.19
CA LEU A 351 4.36 -14.81 21.24
C LEU A 351 5.56 -15.06 22.14
N ALA A 352 6.58 -14.20 22.06
CA ALA A 352 7.82 -14.35 22.82
C ALA A 352 7.60 -14.18 24.33
N ILE A 353 6.74 -13.25 24.77
CA ILE A 353 6.50 -13.04 26.20
C ILE A 353 5.83 -14.26 26.86
N ILE A 354 4.91 -14.91 26.17
CA ILE A 354 4.21 -16.10 26.71
C ILE A 354 5.24 -17.19 26.99
N ALA A 355 6.10 -17.48 26.02
CA ALA A 355 7.13 -18.50 26.19
C ALA A 355 8.20 -18.10 27.23
N ALA A 356 8.55 -16.81 27.34
CA ALA A 356 9.47 -16.34 28.35
C ALA A 356 8.90 -16.47 29.78
N GLU A 357 7.62 -16.15 29.97
CA GLU A 357 6.93 -16.27 31.26
C GLU A 357 6.78 -17.72 31.72
N MET A 358 6.62 -18.67 30.78
CA MET A 358 6.62 -20.10 31.09
C MET A 358 7.93 -20.57 31.72
N LEU A 359 9.06 -19.96 31.38
CA LEU A 359 10.39 -20.39 31.85
C LEU A 359 10.84 -19.72 33.14
N ILE A 360 10.47 -18.46 33.36
CA ILE A 360 11.00 -17.66 34.47
C ILE A 360 10.07 -17.70 35.70
N GLY A 361 8.77 -17.91 35.48
CA GLY A 361 7.76 -17.94 36.53
C GLY A 361 7.35 -16.57 37.08
N GLY A 362 6.38 -16.57 38.00
CA GLY A 362 5.79 -15.37 38.60
C GLY A 362 4.46 -14.97 37.95
N VAL A 363 4.03 -13.73 38.09
CA VAL A 363 2.72 -13.29 37.54
C VAL A 363 2.83 -13.08 36.03
N GLY A 364 1.91 -13.68 35.25
CA GLY A 364 1.82 -13.54 33.80
C GLY A 364 1.02 -14.66 33.15
N ILE A 365 0.40 -14.40 31.99
CA ILE A 365 -0.43 -15.39 31.29
C ILE A 365 0.37 -16.64 30.86
N GLY A 366 1.68 -16.50 30.56
CA GLY A 366 2.51 -17.65 30.23
C GLY A 366 2.77 -18.56 31.43
N PHE A 367 2.98 -17.97 32.61
CA PHE A 367 3.10 -18.74 33.85
C PHE A 367 1.78 -19.41 34.23
N PHE A 368 0.65 -18.75 34.03
CA PHE A 368 -0.68 -19.35 34.23
C PHE A 368 -0.85 -20.66 33.48
N ILE A 369 -0.49 -20.65 32.19
CA ILE A 369 -0.60 -21.80 31.31
C ILE A 369 0.31 -22.93 31.83
N TRP A 370 1.52 -22.58 32.26
CA TRP A 370 2.47 -23.54 32.82
C TRP A 370 2.00 -24.14 34.15
N ASP A 371 1.42 -23.32 35.03
CA ASP A 371 0.87 -23.78 36.31
C ASP A 371 -0.36 -24.67 36.13
N ALA A 372 -1.27 -24.29 35.23
CA ALA A 372 -2.44 -25.08 34.86
C ALA A 372 -2.04 -26.43 34.24
N TRP A 373 -0.98 -26.46 33.43
CA TRP A 373 -0.39 -27.69 32.91
C TRP A 373 0.13 -28.60 34.03
N ASN A 374 0.94 -28.08 34.94
CA ASN A 374 1.46 -28.86 36.07
C ASN A 374 0.36 -29.37 37.00
N SER A 375 -0.74 -28.63 37.10
CA SER A 375 -1.90 -28.99 37.89
C SER A 375 -2.92 -29.86 37.15
N SER A 376 -2.64 -30.26 35.90
CA SER A 376 -3.57 -31.02 35.03
C SER A 376 -4.94 -30.36 34.81
N ARG A 377 -5.04 -29.03 34.96
CA ARG A 377 -6.27 -28.25 34.70
C ARG A 377 -6.33 -27.88 33.22
N MET A 378 -6.69 -28.86 32.39
CA MET A 378 -6.70 -28.69 30.92
C MET A 378 -7.70 -27.62 30.45
N SER A 379 -8.83 -27.48 31.15
CA SER A 379 -9.84 -26.44 30.85
C SER A 379 -9.27 -25.03 31.01
N ASP A 380 -8.48 -24.77 32.05
CA ASP A 380 -7.84 -23.47 32.29
C ASP A 380 -6.84 -23.11 31.17
N ILE A 381 -6.07 -24.10 30.68
CA ILE A 381 -5.12 -23.92 29.58
C ILE A 381 -5.85 -23.49 28.31
N ILE A 382 -6.94 -24.20 27.98
CA ILE A 382 -7.75 -23.90 26.79
C ILE A 382 -8.34 -22.50 26.89
N LEU A 383 -8.89 -22.13 28.05
CA LEU A 383 -9.39 -20.77 28.29
C LEU A 383 -8.28 -19.73 28.09
N ALA A 384 -7.10 -19.94 28.69
CA ALA A 384 -5.97 -19.04 28.58
C ALA A 384 -5.50 -18.87 27.14
N VAL A 385 -5.44 -19.95 26.36
CA VAL A 385 -5.08 -19.91 24.93
C VAL A 385 -6.09 -19.09 24.11
N ILE A 386 -7.39 -19.21 24.39
CA ILE A 386 -8.43 -18.39 23.75
C ILE A 386 -8.21 -16.91 24.08
N TYR A 387 -8.01 -16.58 25.35
CA TYR A 387 -7.72 -15.20 25.77
C TYR A 387 -6.45 -14.65 25.12
N VAL A 388 -5.39 -15.46 25.04
CA VAL A 388 -4.15 -15.11 24.34
C VAL A 388 -4.41 -14.77 22.87
N GLY A 389 -5.24 -15.56 22.18
CA GLY A 389 -5.63 -15.31 20.80
C GLY A 389 -6.43 -14.01 20.63
N VAL A 390 -7.39 -13.76 21.53
CA VAL A 390 -8.20 -12.53 21.54
C VAL A 390 -7.33 -11.30 21.77
N VAL A 391 -6.46 -11.33 22.79
CA VAL A 391 -5.54 -10.23 23.10
C VAL A 391 -4.56 -9.99 21.96
N GLY A 392 -3.99 -11.05 21.37
CA GLY A 392 -3.11 -10.93 20.21
C GLY A 392 -3.81 -10.27 19.02
N LEU A 393 -5.07 -10.63 18.74
CA LEU A 393 -5.88 -9.99 17.71
C LEU A 393 -6.16 -8.52 18.04
N LEU A 394 -6.46 -8.19 19.30
CA LEU A 394 -6.67 -6.81 19.74
C LEU A 394 -5.40 -5.96 19.56
N LEU A 395 -4.22 -6.50 19.88
CA LEU A 395 -2.93 -5.83 19.65
C LEU A 395 -2.68 -5.56 18.15
N ASP A 396 -2.92 -6.55 17.29
CA ASP A 396 -2.80 -6.38 15.83
C ASP A 396 -3.74 -5.29 15.29
N LYS A 397 -5.01 -5.31 15.75
CA LYS A 397 -6.01 -4.31 15.38
C LYS A 397 -5.67 -2.94 15.94
N PHE A 398 -5.10 -2.86 17.13
CA PHE A 398 -4.66 -1.61 17.74
C PHE A 398 -3.56 -0.93 16.91
N ILE A 399 -2.52 -1.67 16.50
CA ILE A 399 -1.49 -1.11 15.61
C ILE A 399 -2.08 -0.70 14.25
N THR A 400 -2.98 -1.51 13.68
CA THR A 400 -3.65 -1.17 12.41
C THR A 400 -4.50 0.10 12.53
N PHE A 401 -5.20 0.26 13.65
CA PHE A 401 -5.97 1.46 13.95
C PHE A 401 -5.05 2.69 14.08
N LEU A 402 -3.95 2.59 14.82
CA LEU A 402 -2.95 3.66 14.89
C LEU A 402 -2.38 4.01 13.51
N ALA A 403 -2.12 3.02 12.66
CA ALA A 403 -1.65 3.24 11.29
C ALA A 403 -2.66 4.05 10.47
N SER A 404 -3.95 3.74 10.54
CA SER A 404 -5.01 4.46 9.83
C SER A 404 -5.22 5.90 10.29
N LEU A 405 -4.84 6.24 11.53
CA LEU A 405 -4.91 7.62 12.03
C LEU A 405 -3.79 8.49 11.45
N VAL A 406 -2.62 7.89 11.19
CA VAL A 406 -1.44 8.62 10.71
C VAL A 406 -1.33 8.61 9.18
N VAL A 407 -1.68 7.50 8.55
CA VAL A 407 -1.68 7.35 7.08
C VAL A 407 -3.10 7.64 6.59
N SER A 408 -3.37 8.89 6.22
CA SER A 408 -4.63 9.26 5.57
C SER A 408 -4.66 8.63 4.18
N GLU A 409 -5.65 7.75 3.95
CA GLU A 409 -5.98 7.23 2.62
C GLU A 409 -6.51 8.39 1.75
N ASP A 410 -5.64 8.95 0.91
CA ASP A 410 -6.05 9.77 -0.25
C ASP A 410 -6.14 8.93 -1.52
#